data_AF-A0A946CZP9-F1
#
_entry.id   AF-A0A946CZP9-F1
#
_cell.length_a   1.000
_cell.length_b   1.000
_cell.length_c   1.000
_cell.angle_alpha   90.00
_cell.angle_beta   90.00
_cell.angle_gamma   90.00
#
_symmetry.space_group_name_H-M   'P 1'
#
loop_
_entity.id
_entity.type
_entity.pdbx_description
1 polymer ?
#
loop_
_entity_poly.entity_id
_entity_poly.type
_entity_poly.pdbx_seq_one_letter_code
_entity_poly.pdbx_strand_id
1 'polypeptide(L)'
;MGAYEYLEKYVRSTAGGSLAWERSIFAHTGKWTPEELIDAAVDIAWDVFYHVNALERPALDIARSGNYFVISTLKVENNDFLSLAA
;
A
#
# COMPACT_ATOMS: atom_id res chain seq x y z
N MET A 1 1.99 20.40 -0.61
CA MET A 1 1.14 19.21 -0.76
C MET A 1 1.69 18.40 -1.93
N GLY A 2 2.47 17.39 -1.60
CA GLY A 2 3.06 16.40 -2.49
C GLY A 2 2.12 15.22 -2.77
N ALA A 3 2.65 14.19 -3.44
CA ALA A 3 1.92 12.98 -3.81
C ALA A 3 1.51 12.16 -2.56
N TYR A 4 2.38 12.10 -1.55
CA TYR A 4 2.12 11.46 -0.26
C TYR A 4 0.89 12.05 0.42
N GLU A 5 0.87 13.36 0.70
CA GLU A 5 -0.24 13.99 1.42
C GLU A 5 -1.53 14.05 0.58
N TYR A 6 -1.42 13.84 -0.74
CA TYR A 6 -2.57 13.64 -1.61
C TYR A 6 -3.16 12.24 -1.40
N LEU A 7 -2.36 11.19 -1.50
CA LEU A 7 -2.84 9.81 -1.39
C LEU A 7 -3.30 9.43 0.02
N GLU A 8 -2.68 10.00 1.05
CA GLU A 8 -3.06 9.78 2.44
C GLU A 8 -4.54 10.16 2.69
N LYS A 9 -5.07 11.15 1.98
CA LYS A 9 -6.49 11.58 2.12
C LYS A 9 -7.49 10.57 1.57
N TYR A 10 -7.05 9.69 0.69
CA TYR A 10 -7.91 8.74 -0.02
C TYR A 10 -7.64 7.28 0.35
N VAL A 11 -6.72 7.03 1.27
CA VAL A 11 -6.43 5.67 1.75
C VAL A 11 -7.64 5.09 2.47
N ARG A 12 -7.91 3.81 2.23
CA ARG A 12 -8.90 3.03 2.97
C ARG A 12 -8.25 1.79 3.56
N SER A 13 -8.50 1.53 4.84
CA SER A 13 -8.15 0.25 5.45
C SER A 13 -9.20 -0.81 5.13
N THR A 14 -8.77 -2.02 4.77
CA THR A 14 -9.65 -3.18 4.61
C THR A 14 -9.80 -3.92 5.94
N ALA A 15 -10.80 -4.79 6.05
CA ALA A 15 -11.01 -5.60 7.26
C ALA A 15 -9.84 -6.56 7.57
N GLY A 16 -9.01 -6.89 6.56
CA GLY A 16 -7.79 -7.69 6.71
C GLY A 16 -6.53 -6.86 6.95
N GLY A 17 -6.68 -5.57 7.27
CA GLY A 17 -5.54 -4.69 7.55
C GLY A 17 -4.78 -4.18 6.33
N SER A 18 -5.16 -4.55 5.10
CA SER A 18 -4.59 -3.98 3.88
C SER A 18 -4.94 -2.51 3.72
N LEU A 19 -4.14 -1.78 2.96
CA LEU A 19 -4.44 -0.43 2.49
C LEU A 19 -4.94 -0.49 1.05
N ALA A 20 -5.95 0.31 0.74
CA ALA A 20 -6.57 0.34 -0.57
C ALA A 20 -6.85 1.76 -1.04
N TRP A 21 -6.66 1.99 -2.34
CA TRP A 21 -6.98 3.23 -3.03
C TRP A 21 -7.79 2.92 -4.29
N GLU A 22 -8.78 3.75 -4.62
CA GLU A 22 -9.48 3.62 -5.89
C GLU A 22 -8.52 3.91 -7.06
N ARG A 23 -8.57 3.10 -8.11
CA ARG A 23 -7.71 3.25 -9.30
C ARG A 23 -7.89 4.58 -10.02
N SER A 24 -9.07 5.19 -9.90
CA SER A 24 -9.38 6.50 -10.46
C SER A 24 -8.43 7.59 -9.94
N ILE A 25 -7.95 7.46 -8.70
CA ILE A 25 -7.02 8.40 -8.05
C ILE A 25 -5.67 8.43 -8.78
N PHE A 26 -5.18 7.27 -9.23
CA PHE A 26 -3.93 7.16 -10.00
C PHE A 26 -4.06 7.60 -11.45
N ALA A 27 -5.29 7.71 -11.96
CA ALA A 27 -5.57 8.14 -13.32
C ALA A 27 -5.84 9.65 -13.45
N HIS A 28 -6.03 10.36 -12.33
CA HIS A 28 -6.59 11.72 -12.29
C HIS A 28 -5.59 12.84 -12.02
N THR A 29 -4.29 12.65 -12.27
CA THR A 29 -3.29 13.65 -11.88
C THR A 29 -2.47 14.13 -13.07
N GLY A 30 -2.79 15.31 -13.58
CA GLY A 30 -1.88 16.06 -14.47
C GLY A 30 -0.65 16.62 -13.74
N LYS A 31 -0.59 16.50 -12.40
CA LYS A 31 0.45 17.05 -11.54
C LYS A 31 1.54 16.04 -11.16
N TRP A 32 1.21 14.75 -11.10
CA TRP A 32 2.12 13.67 -10.71
C TRP A 32 1.95 12.51 -11.66
N THR A 33 3.04 11.82 -11.97
CA THR A 33 3.00 10.62 -12.80
C THR A 33 2.43 9.44 -11.99
N PRO A 34 1.89 8.40 -12.66
CA PRO A 34 1.45 7.19 -11.99
C PRO A 34 2.55 6.56 -11.12
N GLU A 35 3.81 6.63 -11.55
CA GLU A 35 4.96 6.13 -10.80
C GLU A 35 5.16 6.88 -9.49
N GLU A 36 5.11 8.22 -9.49
CA GLU A 36 5.21 9.04 -8.28
C GLU A 36 4.08 8.75 -7.28
N LEU A 37 2.88 8.45 -7.78
CA LEU A 37 1.77 8.05 -6.93
C LEU A 37 1.93 6.63 -6.38
N ILE A 38 2.46 5.69 -7.17
CA ILE A 38 2.72 4.34 -6.67
C ILE A 38 3.81 4.38 -5.59
N ASP A 39 4.87 5.15 -5.80
CA ASP A 39 5.95 5.35 -4.83
C ASP A 39 5.40 5.90 -3.50
N ALA A 40 4.62 6.98 -3.58
CA ALA A 40 3.96 7.55 -2.42
C ALA A 40 2.97 6.59 -1.73
N ALA A 41 2.26 5.73 -2.47
CA ALA A 41 1.39 4.71 -1.87
C ALA A 41 2.19 3.64 -1.12
N VAL A 42 3.36 3.26 -1.64
CA VAL A 42 4.28 2.32 -0.99
C VAL A 42 4.88 2.93 0.27
N ASP A 43 5.29 4.20 0.24
CA ASP A 43 5.77 4.91 1.42
C ASP A 43 4.73 4.94 2.55
N ILE A 44 3.48 5.30 2.22
CA ILE A 44 2.37 5.26 3.19
C ILE A 44 2.19 3.85 3.77
N ALA A 45 2.25 2.82 2.91
CA ALA A 45 2.10 1.45 3.37
C ALA A 45 3.25 1.02 4.29
N TRP A 46 4.49 1.40 3.99
CA TRP A 46 5.61 1.13 4.88
C TRP A 46 5.45 1.84 6.21
N ASP A 47 5.13 3.12 6.24
CA ASP A 47 4.95 3.86 7.49
C ASP A 47 3.87 3.21 8.37
N VAL A 48 2.71 2.89 7.77
CA VAL A 48 1.62 2.24 8.49
C VAL A 48 2.01 0.86 9.00
N PHE A 49 2.62 0.02 8.15
CA PHE A 49 2.89 -1.38 8.50
C PHE A 49 4.14 -1.57 9.36
N TYR A 50 5.13 -0.69 9.24
CA TYR A 50 6.31 -0.67 10.08
C TYR A 50 5.96 -0.38 11.54
N HIS A 51 5.00 0.51 11.79
CA HIS A 51 4.53 0.78 13.16
C HIS A 51 3.73 -0.37 13.77
N VAL A 52 3.16 -1.25 12.96
CA VAL A 52 2.29 -2.36 13.43
C VAL A 52 3.08 -3.65 13.64
N ASN A 53 4.03 -3.95 12.77
CA ASN A 53 4.85 -5.16 12.87
C ASN A 53 6.24 -4.79 13.34
N ALA A 54 6.66 -5.30 14.50
CA ALA A 54 8.01 -5.15 15.07
C ALA A 54 9.15 -5.76 14.20
N LEU A 55 8.90 -6.01 12.92
CA LEU A 55 9.86 -6.43 11.90
C LEU A 55 10.48 -5.18 11.26
N GLU A 56 11.82 -5.17 11.14
CA GLU A 56 12.54 -3.99 10.65
C GLU A 56 12.14 -3.54 9.24
N ARG A 57 11.58 -4.41 8.39
CA ARG A 57 11.04 -4.08 7.05
C ARG A 57 9.97 -5.09 6.63
N PRO A 58 8.66 -4.78 6.70
CA PRO A 58 7.64 -5.70 6.21
C PRO A 58 7.72 -5.83 4.69
N ALA A 59 7.68 -7.07 4.20
CA ALA A 59 7.49 -7.33 2.78
C ALA A 59 6.06 -6.94 2.38
N LEU A 60 5.91 -6.26 1.25
CA LEU A 60 4.62 -5.77 0.77
C LEU A 60 4.17 -6.59 -0.44
N ASP A 61 2.90 -6.99 -0.44
CA ASP A 61 2.19 -7.49 -1.62
C ASP A 61 1.39 -6.36 -2.24
N ILE A 62 1.53 -6.18 -3.55
CA ILE A 62 0.84 -5.16 -4.31
C ILE A 62 -0.08 -5.87 -5.30
N ALA A 63 -1.38 -5.73 -5.08
CA ALA A 63 -2.39 -6.42 -5.86
C ALA A 63 -3.43 -5.44 -6.40
N ARG A 64 -4.07 -5.87 -7.49
CA ARG A 64 -5.28 -5.23 -7.98
C ARG A 64 -6.49 -6.06 -7.56
N SER A 65 -7.42 -5.43 -6.84
CA SER A 65 -8.69 -6.06 -6.47
C SER A 65 -9.85 -5.21 -7.01
N GLY A 66 -10.42 -5.65 -8.12
CA GLY A 66 -11.47 -4.91 -8.84
C GLY A 66 -11.01 -3.51 -9.27
N ASN A 67 -11.66 -2.49 -8.69
CA ASN A 67 -11.38 -1.07 -8.92
C ASN A 67 -10.38 -0.46 -7.94
N TYR A 68 -9.76 -1.29 -7.10
CA TYR A 68 -8.81 -0.84 -6.10
C TYR A 68 -7.39 -1.31 -6.42
N PHE A 69 -6.44 -0.43 -6.12
CA PHE A 69 -5.05 -0.74 -5.90
C PHE A 69 -4.89 -1.04 -4.40
N VAL A 70 -4.38 -2.22 -4.07
CA VAL A 70 -4.35 -2.73 -2.70
C VAL A 70 -2.91 -3.11 -2.34
N ILE A 71 -2.44 -2.64 -1.20
CA ILE A 71 -1.16 -3.04 -0.60
C ILE A 71 -1.44 -3.77 0.71
N SER A 72 -0.88 -4.96 0.85
CA SER A 72 -0.96 -5.78 2.07
C SER A 72 0.44 -6.15 2.55
N THR A 73 0.57 -6.58 3.80
CA THR A 73 1.83 -7.19 4.26
C THR A 73 1.88 -8.67 3.91
N LEU A 74 3.07 -9.14 3.59
CA LEU A 74 3.39 -10.56 3.50
C LEU A 74 3.95 -11.03 4.84
N LYS A 75 3.44 -12.14 5.36
CA LYS A 75 4.06 -12.92 6.42
C LYS A 75 5.16 -13.78 5.81
N VAL A 76 6.36 -13.70 6.40
CA VAL A 76 7.41 -14.68 6.14
C VAL A 76 7.07 -15.91 6.97
N GLU A 77 6.68 -17.01 6.33
CA GLU A 77 6.61 -18.30 7.01
C GLU A 77 8.01 -18.90 7.12
N ASN A 78 8.29 -19.62 8.21
CA ASN A 78 9.61 -20.12 8.65
C ASN A 78 10.40 -21.01 7.65
N ASN A 79 9.94 -21.13 6.40
CA ASN A 79 10.57 -21.89 5.30
C ASN A 79 10.85 -21.01 4.05
N ASP A 80 11.09 -19.70 4.22
CA ASP A 80 11.33 -18.73 3.13
C ASP A 80 10.16 -18.56 2.13
N PHE A 81 8.95 -18.98 2.51
CA PHE A 81 7.74 -18.73 1.72
C PHE A 81 7.02 -17.48 2.24
N LEU A 82 6.69 -16.58 1.31
CA LEU A 82 5.88 -15.39 1.58
C LEU A 82 4.40 -15.72 1.42
N SER A 83 3.60 -15.51 2.46
CA SER A 83 2.14 -15.68 2.45
C SER A 83 1.44 -14.38 2.83
N LEU A 84 0.19 -14.17 2.41
CA LEU A 84 -0.56 -12.95 2.75
C LEU A 84 -0.86 -12.90 4.26
N ALA A 85 -0.63 -11.74 4.89
CA ALA A 85 -0.99 -11.52 6.27
C ALA A 85 -2.52 -11.46 6.43
N ALA A 86 -3.10 -12.53 7.01
CA ALA A 86 -4.47 -12.52 7.54
C ALA A 86 -4.62 -11.60 8.75
#